data_AF-A0A2V9AI38-F1
#
_entry.id   AF-A0A2V9AI38-F1
#
_cell.length_a   1.000
_cell.length_b   1.000
_cell.length_c   1.000
_cell.angle_alpha   90.00
_cell.angle_beta   90.00
_cell.angle_gamma   90.00
#
_symmetry.space_group_name_H-M   'P 1'
#
loop_
_entity.id
_entity.type
_entity.pdbx_description
1 polymer ?
#
loop_
_entity_poly.entity_id
_entity_poly.type
_entity_poly.pdbx_seq_one_letter_code
_entity_poly.pdbx_strand_id
1 'polypeptide(L)'
;LRRRMHQSLAEVGKWLRSVLQGYFNYHAVPGNLPSLRSFRIEVRKRWLRVIRRRSQRSRNTWELCERIAEQWLPVPKILHPYPHLRFDAKHPR
;
A
#
# COMPACT_ATOMS: atom_id res chain seq x y z
N LEU A 1 -5.05 -4.48 10.03
CA LEU A 1 -3.81 -5.17 10.45
C LEU A 1 -3.89 -5.93 11.78
N ARG A 2 -4.64 -5.46 12.80
CA ARG A 2 -4.79 -6.20 14.08
C ARG A 2 -5.19 -7.68 13.89
N ARG A 3 -6.19 -7.97 13.05
CA ARG A 3 -6.62 -9.36 12.75
C ARG A 3 -5.54 -10.25 12.13
N ARG A 4 -4.53 -9.66 11.49
CA ARG A 4 -3.42 -10.37 10.83
C ARG A 4 -2.12 -10.27 11.63
N MET A 5 -2.18 -9.82 12.89
CA MET A 5 -0.97 -9.53 13.66
C MET A 5 -0.18 -10.77 14.01
N HIS A 6 -0.77 -11.96 14.07
CA HIS A 6 -0.05 -13.19 14.40
C HIS A 6 0.54 -13.90 13.16
N GLN A 7 0.18 -13.47 11.95
CA GLN A 7 0.69 -14.05 10.70
C GLN A 7 2.17 -13.73 10.48
N SER A 8 2.87 -14.46 9.62
CA SER A 8 4.25 -14.15 9.27
C SER A 8 4.36 -12.79 8.55
N LEU A 9 5.54 -12.15 8.59
CA LEU A 9 5.75 -10.86 7.91
C LEU A 9 5.55 -10.99 6.39
N ALA A 10 5.97 -12.12 5.80
CA ALA A 10 5.81 -12.38 4.37
C ALA A 10 4.33 -12.48 3.96
N GLU A 11 3.49 -13.19 4.73
CA GLU A 11 2.04 -13.29 4.45
C GLU A 11 1.35 -11.94 4.54
N VAL A 12 1.64 -11.16 5.59
CA VAL A 12 1.08 -9.81 5.74
C VAL A 12 1.55 -8.89 4.62
N GLY A 13 2.84 -8.98 4.23
CA GLY A 13 3.40 -8.22 3.12
C GLY A 13 2.75 -8.53 1.78
N LYS A 14 2.58 -9.82 1.45
CA LYS A 14 1.88 -10.27 0.24
C LYS A 14 0.44 -9.75 0.21
N TRP A 15 -0.27 -9.84 1.32
CA TRP A 15 -1.63 -9.32 1.43
C TRP A 15 -1.69 -7.79 1.27
N LEU A 16 -0.78 -7.04 1.91
CA LEU A 16 -0.71 -5.58 1.79
C LEU A 16 -0.38 -5.13 0.36
N ARG A 17 0.45 -5.87 -0.36
CA ARG A 17 0.71 -5.64 -1.78
C ARG A 17 -0.59 -5.69 -2.59
N SER A 18 -1.41 -6.73 -2.40
CA SER A 18 -2.70 -6.86 -3.10
C SER A 18 -3.66 -5.71 -2.76
N VAL A 19 -3.71 -5.28 -1.49
CA VAL A 19 -4.54 -4.13 -1.07
C VAL A 19 -4.10 -2.84 -1.76
N LEU A 20 -2.79 -2.54 -1.73
CA LEU A 20 -2.24 -1.34 -2.38
C LEU A 20 -2.45 -1.39 -3.89
N GLN A 21 -2.23 -2.55 -4.51
CA GLN A 21 -2.42 -2.72 -5.95
C GLN A 21 -3.89 -2.48 -6.35
N GLY A 22 -4.85 -3.04 -5.61
CA GLY A 22 -6.27 -2.79 -5.87
C GLY A 22 -6.63 -1.31 -5.77
N TYR A 23 -6.16 -0.64 -4.72
CA TYR A 23 -6.37 0.80 -4.55
C TYR A 23 -5.74 1.63 -5.69
N PHE A 24 -4.49 1.34 -6.07
CA PHE A 24 -3.81 2.03 -7.16
C PHE A 24 -4.50 1.77 -8.51
N ASN A 25 -4.91 0.54 -8.78
CA ASN A 25 -5.64 0.20 -10.00
C ASN A 25 -6.94 1.00 -10.18
N TYR A 26 -7.57 1.43 -9.08
CA TYR A 26 -8.75 2.29 -9.17
C TYR A 26 -8.38 3.77 -9.24
N HIS A 27 -7.45 4.23 -8.38
CA HIS A 27 -7.22 5.65 -8.11
C HIS A 27 -6.02 6.27 -8.84
N ALA A 28 -5.25 5.51 -9.62
CA ALA A 28 -4.06 5.99 -10.32
C ALA A 28 -4.35 6.80 -11.59
N VAL A 29 -5.14 7.86 -11.45
CA VAL A 29 -5.40 8.89 -12.46
C VAL A 29 -4.47 10.10 -12.26
N PRO A 30 -4.23 10.92 -13.29
CA PRO A 30 -3.40 12.11 -13.17
C PRO A 30 -3.96 13.07 -12.10
N GLY A 31 -3.06 13.78 -11.41
CA GLY A 31 -3.41 14.67 -10.28
C GLY A 31 -3.58 13.95 -8.94
N ASN A 32 -3.76 12.62 -8.91
CA ASN A 32 -4.01 11.89 -7.66
C ASN A 32 -2.75 11.23 -7.05
N LEU A 33 -1.57 11.41 -7.64
CA LEU A 33 -0.32 10.81 -7.15
C LEU A 33 0.00 11.15 -5.68
N PRO A 34 -0.22 12.40 -5.18
CA PRO A 34 -0.01 12.72 -3.77
C PRO A 34 -0.84 11.85 -2.83
N SER A 35 -2.12 11.63 -3.14
CA SER A 35 -3.01 10.77 -2.35
C SER A 35 -2.53 9.33 -2.32
N LEU A 36 -2.05 8.79 -3.46
CA LEU A 36 -1.52 7.43 -3.51
C LEU A 36 -0.25 7.28 -2.65
N ARG A 37 0.63 8.28 -2.68
CA ARG A 37 1.85 8.32 -1.84
C ARG A 37 1.47 8.36 -0.36
N SER A 38 0.55 9.24 0.02
CA SER A 38 0.04 9.34 1.38
C SER A 38 -0.57 8.03 1.86
N PHE A 39 -1.39 7.38 1.01
CA PHE A 39 -1.97 6.08 1.33
C PHE A 39 -0.90 5.00 1.60
N ARG A 40 0.13 4.91 0.73
CA ARG A 40 1.26 3.99 0.93
C ARG A 40 1.99 4.27 2.25
N ILE A 41 2.26 5.54 2.56
CA ILE A 41 2.95 5.96 3.79
C ILE A 41 2.14 5.56 5.03
N GLU A 42 0.84 5.79 5.02
CA GLU A 42 -0.02 5.44 6.16
C GLU A 42 -0.15 3.92 6.36
N VAL A 43 -0.20 3.16 5.26
CA VAL A 43 -0.14 1.69 5.33
C VAL A 43 1.20 1.22 5.91
N ARG A 44 2.33 1.79 5.45
CA ARG A 44 3.67 1.52 6.00
C ARG A 44 3.69 1.78 7.51
N LYS A 45 3.36 2.99 7.96
CA LYS A 45 3.34 3.37 9.39
C LYS A 45 2.50 2.42 10.25
N ARG A 46 1.31 2.05 9.77
CA ARG A 46 0.42 1.11 10.49
C ARG A 46 1.03 -0.29 10.58
N TRP A 47 1.73 -0.75 9.55
CA TRP A 47 2.41 -2.04 9.57
C TRP A 47 3.62 -2.04 10.51
N LEU A 48 4.47 -1.01 10.45
CA LEU A 48 5.58 -0.81 11.39
C LEU A 48 5.11 -0.86 12.84
N ARG A 49 3.99 -0.19 13.16
CA ARG A 49 3.40 -0.19 14.51
C ARG A 49 3.00 -1.59 14.96
N VAL A 50 2.50 -2.44 14.07
CA VAL A 50 2.14 -3.83 14.40
C VAL A 50 3.38 -4.70 14.60
N ILE A 51 4.41 -4.54 13.75
CA ILE A 51 5.65 -5.31 13.90
C ILE A 51 6.35 -4.95 15.21
N ARG A 52 6.45 -3.66 15.55
CA ARG A 52 7.03 -3.18 16.81
C ARG A 52 6.32 -3.72 18.05
N ARG A 53 5.00 -3.93 18.01
CA ARG A 53 4.25 -4.52 19.12
C ARG A 53 4.54 -6.00 19.32
N ARG A 54 4.93 -6.71 18.26
CA ARG A 54 5.24 -8.14 18.31
C ARG A 54 6.70 -8.41 18.67
N SER A 55 7.59 -7.54 18.23
CA SER A 55 9.03 -7.70 18.42
C SER A 55 9.44 -7.26 19.82
N GLN A 56 10.02 -8.19 20.58
CA GLN A 56 10.70 -7.86 21.84
C GLN A 56 12.02 -7.09 21.61
N ARG A 57 12.54 -7.02 20.37
CA ARG A 57 13.81 -6.35 20.00
C ARG A 57 13.57 -5.07 19.23
N SER A 58 12.80 -4.15 19.80
CA SER A 58 12.31 -2.95 19.12
C SER A 58 13.41 -2.07 18.47
N ARG A 59 14.63 -2.04 19.02
CA ARG A 59 15.77 -1.25 18.50
C ARG A 59 16.27 -1.70 17.11
N ASN A 60 16.43 -3.00 16.86
CA ASN A 60 16.87 -3.54 15.54
C ASN A 60 15.71 -3.74 14.55
N THR A 61 14.50 -3.34 14.93
CA THR A 61 13.30 -3.62 14.14
C THR A 61 13.07 -2.58 13.04
N TRP A 62 13.56 -1.34 13.18
CA TRP A 62 13.27 -0.26 12.23
C TRP A 62 13.82 -0.54 10.82
N GLU A 63 15.13 -0.72 10.66
CA GLU A 63 15.78 -0.97 9.37
C GLU A 63 15.24 -2.23 8.68
N LEU A 64 15.06 -3.31 9.44
CA LEU A 64 14.45 -4.54 8.94
C LEU A 64 13.03 -4.28 8.43
N CYS A 65 12.22 -3.55 9.19
CA CYS A 65 10.86 -3.26 8.78
C CYS A 65 10.80 -2.30 7.59
N GLU A 66 11.72 -1.35 7.49
CA GLU A 66 11.81 -0.45 6.34
C GLU A 66 12.14 -1.23 5.07
N ARG A 67 13.13 -2.15 5.13
CA ARG A 67 13.46 -3.07 4.03
C ARG A 67 12.29 -3.96 3.63
N ILE A 68 11.60 -4.54 4.60
CA ILE A 68 10.41 -5.37 4.36
C ILE A 68 9.30 -4.51 3.71
N ALA A 69 9.06 -3.30 4.21
CA ALA A 69 8.07 -2.41 3.60
C ALA A 69 8.42 -2.03 2.16
N GLU A 70 9.69 -1.77 1.86
CA GLU A 70 10.17 -1.51 0.49
C GLU A 70 10.05 -2.73 -0.42
N GLN A 71 10.34 -3.92 0.11
CA GLN A 71 10.19 -5.18 -0.61
C GLN A 71 8.73 -5.45 -0.98
N TRP A 72 7.78 -5.20 -0.07
CA TRP A 72 6.40 -5.64 -0.25
C TRP A 72 5.46 -4.56 -0.81
N LEU A 73 5.62 -3.28 -0.43
CA LEU A 73 4.66 -2.23 -0.74
C LEU A 73 4.99 -1.54 -2.07
N PRO A 74 4.15 -1.70 -3.12
CA PRO A 74 4.41 -1.12 -4.44
C PRO A 74 4.54 0.40 -4.38
N VAL A 75 5.40 0.96 -5.24
CA VAL A 75 5.53 2.40 -5.43
C VAL A 75 4.38 2.88 -6.31
N PRO A 76 3.62 3.92 -5.90
CA PRO A 76 2.51 4.41 -6.70
C PRO A 76 3.01 5.03 -8.00
N LYS A 77 2.32 4.70 -9.09
CA LYS A 77 2.51 5.27 -10.43
C LYS A 77 1.15 5.65 -10.99
N ILE A 78 1.09 6.63 -11.87
CA ILE A 78 -0.12 6.90 -12.65
C ILE A 78 -0.29 5.76 -13.65
N LEU A 79 -1.46 5.12 -13.67
CA LEU A 79 -1.78 3.97 -14.50
C LEU A 79 -2.84 4.29 -15.56
N HIS A 80 -3.65 5.32 -15.32
CA HIS A 80 -4.81 5.65 -16.12
C HIS A 80 -4.72 7.06 -16.69
N PRO A 81 -5.41 7.33 -17.81
CA PRO A 81 -5.65 8.70 -18.26
C PRO A 81 -6.60 9.43 -17.30
N TYR A 82 -6.87 10.71 -17.57
CA TYR A 82 -7.83 11.49 -16.80
C TYR A 82 -9.21 10.81 -16.75
N PRO A 83 -10.00 11.00 -15.67
CA PRO A 83 -11.29 10.35 -15.50
C PRO A 83 -12.25 10.57 -16.67
N HIS A 84 -12.27 11.76 -17.27
CA HIS A 84 -13.12 12.05 -18.42
C HIS A 84 -12.78 11.16 -19.63
N LEU A 85 -11.51 10.82 -19.87
CA LEU A 85 -11.13 9.88 -20.94
C LEU A 85 -11.36 8.41 -20.56
N ARG A 86 -11.24 8.11 -19.26
CA ARG A 86 -11.37 6.73 -18.74
C ARG A 86 -12.82 6.27 -18.67
N PHE A 87 -13.72 7.17 -18.30
CA PHE A 87 -15.13 6.88 -18.06
C PHE A 87 -16.05 7.51 -19.11
N ASP A 88 -15.51 8.11 -20.17
CA ASP A 88 -16.34 8.63 -21.26
C ASP A 88 -17.19 7.48 -21.81
N ALA A 89 -18.50 7.59 -21.64
CA ALA A 89 -19.43 6.60 -22.11
C ALA A 89 -19.46 6.66 -23.64
N LYS A 90 -18.66 5.81 -24.31
CA LYS A 90 -18.66 5.74 -25.78
C LYS A 90 -20.00 5.30 -26.37
N HIS A 91 -20.88 4.70 -25.56
CA HIS A 91 -22.22 4.27 -25.94
C HIS A 91 -23.24 4.55 -24.83
N PRO A 92 -23.80 5.77 -24.74
CA PRO A 92 -25.02 5.98 -23.99
C PRO A 92 -26.12 5.13 -24.65
N ARG A 93 -26.79 4.28 -23.87
CA ARG A 93 -27.97 3.53 -24.31
C ARG A 93 -29.20 4.42 -24.23
#